data_AF-A0A9D6WGV7-F1
#
_entry.id   AF-A0A9D6WGV7-F1
#
_cell.length_a   1.000
_cell.length_b   1.000
_cell.length_c   1.000
_cell.angle_alpha   90.00
_cell.angle_beta   90.00
_cell.angle_gamma   90.00
#
_symmetry.space_group_name_H-M   'P 1'
#
loop_
_entity.id
_entity.type
_entity.pdbx_description
1 polymer ?
#
loop_
_entity_poly.entity_id
_entity_poly.type
_entity_poly.pdbx_seq_one_letter_code
_entity_poly.pdbx_strand_id
1 'polypeptide(L)'
;MTRLPIAFFSTLLVAWSAGAAAGDRYQAVPLNPGYEFGTEKALILDTVAGHLWIWTESPATDERPGGRYVIYQGQLVPGREMGEVVMKQEWPAQREAPVKATK
;
A
#
# COMPACT_ATOMS: atom_id res chain seq x y z
N MET A 1 -51.95 0.20 -23.52
CA MET A 1 -51.21 -1.05 -23.25
C MET A 1 -49.77 -0.84 -23.74
N THR A 2 -48.88 -0.14 -23.00
CA THR A 2 -47.91 -0.67 -21.99
C THR A 2 -47.12 -1.88 -22.51
N ARG A 3 -45.79 -1.89 -22.66
CA ARG A 3 -44.71 -1.73 -21.64
C ARG A 3 -43.38 -1.40 -22.35
N LEU A 4 -42.73 -0.27 -22.08
CA LEU A 4 -41.61 0.00 -21.14
C LEU A 4 -40.33 -0.88 -21.32
N PRO A 5 -39.15 -0.27 -21.60
CA PRO A 5 -37.88 -1.00 -21.79
C PRO A 5 -37.29 -1.48 -20.46
N ILE A 6 -36.87 -2.74 -20.42
CA ILE A 6 -36.14 -3.33 -19.28
C ILE A 6 -34.69 -2.84 -19.35
N ALA A 7 -34.46 -1.63 -18.85
CA ALA A 7 -33.15 -1.19 -18.40
C ALA A 7 -33.04 -1.56 -16.92
N PHE A 8 -32.40 -2.68 -16.61
CA PHE A 8 -31.85 -2.96 -15.27
C PHE A 8 -30.67 -3.91 -15.45
N PHE A 9 -29.58 -3.40 -16.04
CA PHE A 9 -28.28 -4.05 -15.88
C PHE A 9 -27.87 -3.77 -14.45
N SER A 10 -28.15 -4.76 -13.60
CA SER A 10 -27.91 -4.77 -12.18
C SER A 10 -26.57 -4.15 -11.85
N THR A 11 -26.62 -3.06 -11.10
CA THR A 11 -25.49 -2.46 -10.41
C THR A 11 -24.93 -3.50 -9.45
N LEU A 12 -24.05 -4.37 -9.97
CA LEU A 12 -23.22 -5.25 -9.16
C LEU A 12 -22.19 -4.35 -8.47
N LEU A 13 -22.63 -3.72 -7.38
CA LEU A 13 -21.74 -3.15 -6.39
C LEU A 13 -20.90 -4.32 -5.89
N VAL A 14 -19.70 -4.47 -6.46
CA VAL A 14 -18.65 -5.28 -5.88
C VAL A 14 -18.33 -4.59 -4.56
N ALA A 15 -19.00 -5.04 -3.50
CA ALA A 15 -18.55 -4.87 -2.13
C ALA A 15 -17.22 -5.61 -2.06
N TRP A 16 -16.15 -4.95 -2.52
CA TRP A 16 -14.79 -5.38 -2.27
C TRP A 16 -14.69 -5.42 -0.76
N SER A 17 -14.66 -6.63 -0.23
CA SER A 17 -14.46 -6.89 1.18
C SER A 17 -13.07 -6.37 1.52
N ALA A 18 -12.96 -5.08 1.79
CA ALA A 18 -11.97 -4.58 2.70
C ALA A 18 -12.31 -5.25 4.03
N GLY A 19 -11.79 -6.47 4.22
CA GLY A 19 -11.70 -7.13 5.51
C GLY A 19 -10.75 -6.37 6.42
N ALA A 20 -10.95 -5.06 6.57
CA ALA A 20 -10.54 -4.34 7.75
C ALA A 20 -11.57 -4.74 8.80
N ALA A 21 -11.31 -5.86 9.50
CA ALA A 21 -12.05 -6.22 10.69
C ALA A 21 -11.96 -5.02 11.64
N ALA A 22 -13.02 -4.22 11.67
CA ALA A 22 -13.17 -3.08 12.57
C ALA A 22 -13.21 -3.64 14.00
N GLY A 23 -12.05 -3.74 14.64
CA GLY A 23 -11.93 -4.27 15.99
C GLY A 23 -10.59 -4.90 16.34
N ASP A 24 -9.76 -5.28 15.36
CA ASP A 24 -8.47 -5.91 15.66
C ASP A 24 -7.34 -4.87 15.74
N ARG A 25 -6.51 -4.93 16.79
CA ARG A 25 -5.39 -3.98 17.01
C ARG A 25 -4.47 -3.95 15.80
N TYR A 26 -4.29 -5.09 15.16
CA TYR A 26 -3.43 -5.25 14.00
C TYR A 26 -4.26 -5.33 12.73
N GLN A 27 -3.95 -4.47 11.76
CA GLN A 27 -4.53 -4.53 10.42
C GLN A 27 -3.46 -4.94 9.41
N ALA A 28 -3.78 -5.89 8.54
CA ALA A 28 -2.93 -6.31 7.45
C ALA A 28 -3.41 -5.71 6.12
N VAL A 29 -2.53 -5.00 5.43
CA VAL A 29 -2.79 -4.41 4.11
C VAL A 29 -1.89 -5.12 3.10
N PRO A 30 -2.45 -5.79 2.07
CA PRO A 30 -1.63 -6.44 1.05
C PRO A 30 -0.81 -5.40 0.29
N LEU A 31 0.47 -5.66 0.11
CA LEU A 31 1.34 -4.84 -0.71
C LEU A 31 1.49 -5.51 -2.08
N ASN A 32 1.48 -4.70 -3.15
CA ASN A 32 1.83 -5.23 -4.47
C ASN A 32 3.30 -5.66 -4.43
N PRO A 33 3.62 -6.95 -4.67
CA PRO A 33 4.99 -7.43 -4.60
C PRO A 33 5.87 -6.96 -5.77
N GLY A 34 5.30 -6.26 -6.74
CA GLY A 34 5.99 -5.83 -7.95
C GLY A 34 6.17 -6.97 -8.93
N TYR A 35 7.29 -6.97 -9.67
CA TYR A 35 7.61 -8.00 -10.68
C TYR A 35 8.33 -9.22 -10.10
N GLU A 36 8.59 -9.26 -8.78
CA GLU A 36 9.26 -10.39 -8.14
C GLU A 36 8.26 -11.53 -7.94
N PHE A 37 8.45 -12.60 -8.72
CA PHE A 37 7.60 -13.78 -8.68
C PHE A 37 7.63 -14.46 -7.30
N GLY A 38 6.46 -14.76 -6.75
CA GLY A 38 6.30 -15.58 -5.54
C GLY A 38 6.61 -14.86 -4.23
N THR A 39 7.02 -13.60 -4.24
CA THR A 39 7.22 -12.87 -2.98
C THR A 39 5.88 -12.30 -2.51
N GLU A 40 5.26 -12.89 -1.48
CA GLU A 40 4.06 -12.30 -0.87
C GLU A 40 4.48 -11.21 0.12
N LYS A 41 3.76 -10.08 0.15
CA LYS A 41 4.04 -8.95 1.05
C LYS A 41 2.76 -8.38 1.65
N ALA A 42 2.82 -8.06 2.93
CA ALA A 42 1.77 -7.33 3.63
C ALA A 42 2.37 -6.31 4.60
N LEU A 43 1.78 -5.13 4.66
CA LEU A 43 2.01 -4.17 5.72
C LEU A 43 1.12 -4.54 6.91
N ILE A 44 1.72 -4.65 8.09
CA ILE A 44 1.01 -4.83 9.36
C ILE A 44 1.04 -3.49 10.09
N LEU A 45 -0.14 -2.94 10.39
CA LEU A 45 -0.34 -1.71 11.14
C LEU A 45 -0.89 -2.04 12.53
N ASP A 46 -0.19 -1.61 13.58
CA ASP A 46 -0.75 -1.49 14.94
C ASP A 46 -1.57 -0.20 15.02
N THR A 47 -2.88 -0.33 15.01
CA THR A 47 -3.84 0.79 15.03
C THR A 47 -3.94 1.50 16.38
N VAL A 48 -3.32 0.95 17.44
CA VAL A 48 -3.33 1.54 18.78
C VAL A 48 -2.03 2.30 19.04
N ALA A 49 -0.88 1.66 18.81
CA ALA A 49 0.43 2.27 19.09
C ALA A 49 1.09 2.88 17.84
N GLY A 50 0.58 2.64 16.63
CA GLY A 50 1.12 3.18 15.39
C GLY A 50 2.35 2.45 14.84
N HIS A 51 2.73 1.31 15.41
CA HIS A 51 3.85 0.51 14.91
C HIS A 51 3.54 -0.12 13.55
N LEU A 52 4.58 -0.25 12.72
CA LEU A 52 4.51 -0.76 11.36
C LEU A 52 5.52 -1.90 11.16
N TRP A 53 5.09 -2.96 10.50
CA TRP A 53 5.98 -4.03 10.02
C TRP A 53 5.64 -4.41 8.59
N ILE A 54 6.63 -4.88 7.84
CA ILE A 54 6.39 -5.61 6.58
C ILE A 54 6.56 -7.08 6.88
N TRP A 55 5.51 -7.85 6.68
CA TRP A 55 5.60 -9.30 6.53
C TRP A 55 5.91 -9.62 5.07
N THR A 56 6.89 -10.48 4.84
CA THR A 56 7.23 -10.96 3.50
C THR A 56 7.56 -12.43 3.54
N GLU A 57 7.10 -13.15 2.52
CA GLU A 57 7.45 -14.55 2.28
C GLU A 57 7.96 -14.70 0.87
N SER A 58 9.06 -15.42 0.69
CA SER A 58 9.61 -15.76 -0.60
C SER A 58 9.87 -17.27 -0.64
N PRO A 59 9.43 -17.97 -1.70
CA PRO A 59 9.71 -19.39 -1.86
C PRO A 59 11.21 -19.62 -2.07
N ALA A 60 11.67 -20.81 -1.70
CA ALA A 60 12.99 -21.25 -2.11
C ALA A 60 13.00 -21.54 -3.61
N THR A 61 14.11 -21.24 -4.27
CA THR A 61 14.41 -21.66 -5.64
C THR A 61 15.63 -22.56 -5.64
N ASP A 62 15.95 -23.17 -6.78
CA ASP A 62 17.17 -23.96 -6.94
C ASP A 62 18.45 -23.13 -6.70
N GLU A 63 18.36 -21.81 -6.89
CA GLU A 63 19.50 -20.88 -6.79
C GLU A 63 19.55 -20.13 -5.45
N ARG A 64 18.42 -20.00 -4.73
CA ARG A 64 18.33 -19.16 -3.52
C ARG A 64 17.42 -19.78 -2.47
N PRO A 65 17.82 -19.76 -1.17
CA PRO A 65 16.94 -20.15 -0.10
C PRO A 65 15.76 -19.19 0.02
N GLY A 66 14.59 -19.74 0.32
CA GLY A 66 13.39 -18.98 0.66
C GLY A 66 13.36 -18.58 2.13
N GLY A 67 12.29 -17.92 2.52
CA GLY A 67 12.05 -17.60 3.93
C GLY A 67 10.85 -16.71 4.16
N ARG A 68 10.51 -16.56 5.44
CA ARG A 68 9.45 -15.68 5.92
C ARG A 68 10.02 -14.74 6.96
N TYR A 69 9.75 -13.45 6.79
CA TYR A 69 10.35 -12.39 7.59
C TYR A 69 9.30 -11.38 8.02
N VAL A 70 9.48 -10.83 9.22
CA VAL A 70 8.74 -9.67 9.72
C VAL A 70 9.75 -8.57 9.99
N ILE A 71 9.68 -7.48 9.23
CA ILE A 71 10.66 -6.41 9.22
C ILE A 71 10.03 -5.16 9.81
N TYR A 72 10.49 -4.72 10.98
CA TYR A 72 9.99 -3.50 11.62
C TYR A 72 10.33 -2.26 10.79
N GLN A 73 9.33 -1.45 10.48
CA GLN A 73 9.47 -0.24 9.65
C GLN A 73 9.49 1.04 10.49
N GLY A 74 9.11 0.96 11.77
CA GLY A 74 9.04 2.12 12.66
C GLY A 74 7.65 2.32 13.23
N GLN A 75 7.39 3.53 13.72
CA GLN A 75 6.16 3.89 14.41
C GLN A 75 5.66 5.23 13.86
N LEU A 76 4.40 5.29 13.46
CA LEU A 76 3.72 6.52 13.11
C LEU A 76 3.31 7.26 14.38
N VAL A 77 3.51 8.56 14.38
CA VAL A 77 2.99 9.47 15.41
C VAL A 77 1.80 10.21 14.80
N PRO A 78 0.63 10.22 15.46
CA PRO A 78 -0.53 10.93 14.93
C PRO A 78 -0.28 12.44 14.94
N GLY A 79 -0.86 13.12 13.96
CA GLY A 79 -0.97 14.58 13.98
C GLY A 79 -1.90 15.05 15.10
N ARG A 80 -1.72 16.29 15.51
CA ARG A 80 -2.58 17.01 16.45
C ARG A 80 -3.80 17.62 15.75
N GLU A 81 -3.66 17.99 14.48
CA GLU A 81 -4.72 18.67 13.71
C GLU A 81 -4.92 18.04 12.32
N MET A 82 -6.14 18.18 11.78
CA MET A 82 -6.47 17.65 10.45
C MET A 82 -5.65 18.38 9.37
N GLY A 83 -4.98 17.62 8.52
CA GLY A 83 -4.13 18.15 7.45
C GLY A 83 -2.71 18.52 7.90
N GLU A 84 -2.37 18.28 9.17
CA GLU A 84 -1.00 18.47 9.65
C GLU A 84 -0.02 17.53 8.93
N VAL A 85 1.11 18.08 8.47
CA VAL A 85 2.24 17.32 7.95
C VAL A 85 3.19 17.01 9.12
N VAL A 86 3.05 15.83 9.71
CA VAL A 86 3.84 15.40 10.89
C VAL A 86 5.30 15.05 10.59
N MET A 87 5.61 14.73 9.32
CA MET A 87 6.96 14.42 8.88
C MET A 87 7.12 14.84 7.42
N LYS A 88 8.19 15.59 7.13
CA LYS A 88 8.46 16.13 5.79
C LYS A 88 9.92 15.87 5.42
N GLN A 89 10.14 15.21 4.28
CA GLN A 89 11.44 15.08 3.64
C GLN A 89 11.34 15.63 2.22
N GLU A 90 12.19 16.60 1.89
CA GLU A 90 12.20 17.24 0.57
C GLU A 90 13.54 16.97 -0.12
N TRP A 91 13.49 16.72 -1.43
CA TRP A 91 14.66 16.67 -2.29
C TRP A 91 14.67 17.90 -3.21
N PRO A 92 15.84 18.49 -3.49
CA PRO A 92 15.93 19.63 -4.39
C PRO A 92 15.59 19.20 -5.82
N ALA A 93 14.92 20.08 -6.57
CA ALA A 93 14.71 19.91 -8.00
C ALA A 93 16.07 19.93 -8.72
N GLN A 94 16.35 18.90 -9.50
CA GLN A 94 17.52 18.86 -10.38
C GLN A 94 17.28 19.87 -11.51
N ARG A 95 17.78 21.10 -11.35
CA ARG A 95 17.78 22.07 -12.46
C ARG A 95 18.56 21.44 -13.61
N GLU A 96 17.89 21.18 -14.73
CA GLU A 96 18.54 20.84 -15.99
C GLU A 96 19.61 21.91 -16.25
N ALA A 97 20.86 21.49 -16.37
CA ALA A 97 21.95 22.41 -16.69
C ALA A 97 21.59 23.12 -18.01
N PRO A 98 21.80 24.45 -18.13
CA PRO A 98 21.52 25.13 -19.37
C PRO A 98 22.32 24.47 -20.49
N VAL A 99 21.62 23.96 -21.50
CA VAL A 99 22.23 23.48 -22.75
C VAL A 99 23.07 24.63 -23.27
N LYS A 100 24.40 24.48 -23.23
CA LYS A 100 25.30 25.46 -23.85
C LYS A 100 24.95 25.50 -25.32
N ALA A 101 24.38 26.62 -25.79
CA ALA A 101 24.21 26.88 -27.20
C ALA A 101 25.59 26.86 -27.86
N THR A 102 25.86 25.80 -28.61
CA THR A 102 27.03 25.69 -29.47
C THR A 102 26.90 26.77 -30.54
N LYS A 103 27.85 27.70 -30.56
CA LYS A 103 27.99 28.72 -31.60
C LYS A 103 28.71 28.12 -32.80
#